data_AF-A0A484M766-F1
#
_entry.id   AF-A0A484M766-F1
#
_cell.length_a   1.000
_cell.length_b   1.000
_cell.length_c   1.000
_cell.angle_alpha   90.00
_cell.angle_beta   90.00
_cell.angle_gamma   90.00
#
_symmetry.space_group_name_H-M   'P 1'
#
loop_
_entity.id
_entity.type
_entity.pdbx_description
1 polymer ?
#
loop_
_entity_poly.entity_id
_entity_poly.type
_entity_poly.pdbx_seq_one_letter_code
_entity_poly.pdbx_strand_id
1 'polypeptide(L)'
;MAMNGGEINSQMMKVVKGEFGYVLEDVPHLSDYISDLPTYPNPLRSNPAYSVVKQYFVDMEDTVPKKIVVHSDSPRGVHFRRAGPRQKVCFSSDDVHACIVTCGGLCPGLNTVIREIVHSLDYMYGVRKIIGIEGGYRGFYAKNTIDLTPKLVNNIHKRGGTILGSSRGGHDTKKIVENIQDRGINQVYIIGGDGTQKGAAAIYEEVRRRGLKVSVAGIPKTIDNDIPVIDKSFGFDTAVEEAQRAINAAHVEAESAENGIGLVKLMGRYSGFIAMYATLASRDVDCCLIPESPFYLEGQGGLLEYIEKRLRENGHMVIVIAEGAGQELLAAETLNAKSEQDASGNHLLRDVGMWLSEKIKDYSKKRQFPITLKYIDPTYMIRAIPSNASDNVYCALLAQSAVHGAMAGFTGFTCGLVNGRQTYIPFNRIIERQNKVVITDRMWARLLSSTNQPSFLCPNMVGSSGREEEGVQSQPVALENGKTHDIGSML
;
A
#
# COMPACT_ATOMS: atom_id res chain seq x y z
N MET A 1 15.95 3.68 23.65
CA MET A 1 15.08 4.67 24.30
C MET A 1 13.80 4.74 23.51
N ALA A 2 12.69 4.34 24.13
CA ALA A 2 11.37 4.35 23.51
C ALA A 2 10.97 5.80 23.17
N MET A 3 10.68 6.06 21.90
CA MET A 3 10.00 7.30 21.53
C MET A 3 8.52 7.13 21.87
N ASN A 4 8.07 7.88 22.87
CA ASN A 4 6.64 8.11 23.11
C ASN A 4 5.99 8.58 21.81
N GLY A 5 4.82 8.04 21.51
CA GLY A 5 3.94 8.49 20.44
C GLY A 5 3.58 9.96 20.67
N GLY A 6 4.34 10.85 20.05
CA GLY A 6 4.04 12.27 19.95
C GLY A 6 3.06 12.49 18.81
N GLU A 7 2.03 13.28 19.10
CA GLU A 7 1.07 13.86 18.16
C GLU A 7 1.75 14.21 16.83
N ILE A 8 1.27 13.60 15.74
CA ILE A 8 1.62 14.02 14.38
C ILE A 8 1.10 15.44 14.23
N ASN A 9 2.02 16.40 14.30
CA ASN A 9 1.72 17.83 14.32
C ASN A 9 0.86 18.21 13.11
N SER A 10 -0.41 18.57 13.34
CA SER A 10 -1.38 18.96 12.30
C SER A 10 -0.99 20.25 11.56
N GLN A 11 0.08 20.92 11.99
CA GLN A 11 0.64 22.15 11.40
C GLN A 11 1.38 21.97 10.06
N MET A 12 1.50 20.74 9.51
CA MET A 12 2.39 20.45 8.37
C MET A 12 1.69 20.16 7.03
N MET A 13 0.36 20.02 7.01
CA MET A 13 -0.38 19.73 5.77
C MET A 13 -0.78 21.05 5.09
N LYS A 14 -0.39 21.24 3.83
CA LYS A 14 -0.87 22.36 3.02
C LYS A 14 -2.33 22.11 2.67
N VAL A 15 -3.26 22.72 3.41
CA VAL A 15 -4.69 22.54 3.20
C VAL A 15 -5.30 23.78 2.58
N VAL A 16 -5.96 23.62 1.44
CA VAL A 16 -6.71 24.70 0.78
C VAL A 16 -8.21 24.38 0.86
N LYS A 17 -8.98 25.28 1.49
CA LYS A 17 -10.44 25.15 1.57
C LYS A 17 -11.10 25.92 0.43
N GLY A 18 -12.21 25.41 -0.06
CA GLY A 18 -13.03 26.03 -1.09
C GLY A 18 -14.52 25.91 -0.80
N GLU A 19 -15.34 26.34 -1.76
CA GLU A 19 -16.80 26.32 -1.62
C GLU A 19 -17.36 24.90 -1.49
N PHE A 20 -18.57 24.79 -0.93
CA PHE A 20 -19.31 23.52 -0.78
C PHE A 20 -18.53 22.41 -0.06
N GLY A 21 -17.74 22.79 0.96
CA GLY A 21 -16.95 21.85 1.76
C GLY A 21 -15.79 21.20 1.00
N TYR A 22 -15.30 21.83 -0.06
CA TYR A 22 -14.10 21.42 -0.76
C TYR A 22 -12.85 21.59 0.12
N VAL A 23 -12.03 20.54 0.19
CA VAL A 23 -10.76 20.53 0.92
C VAL A 23 -9.70 19.89 0.04
N LEU A 24 -8.72 20.65 -0.41
CA LEU A 24 -7.52 20.12 -1.05
C LEU A 24 -6.46 19.85 0.02
N GLU A 25 -6.15 18.57 0.25
CA GLU A 25 -4.96 18.13 0.97
C GLU A 25 -3.78 18.18 -0.01
N ASP A 26 -3.16 19.35 -0.12
CA ASP A 26 -2.19 19.66 -1.14
C ASP A 26 -0.77 19.17 -0.81
N VAL A 27 0.04 19.06 -1.85
CA VAL A 27 1.46 18.76 -1.72
C VAL A 27 2.31 20.04 -1.70
N PRO A 28 3.40 20.05 -0.92
CA PRO A 28 4.32 21.18 -0.92
C PRO A 28 4.98 21.44 -2.28
N HIS A 29 5.33 22.70 -2.51
CA HIS A 29 6.07 23.14 -3.69
C HIS A 29 7.32 23.92 -3.26
N LEU A 30 8.40 23.86 -4.04
CA LEU A 30 9.65 24.56 -3.74
C LEU A 30 9.44 26.08 -3.54
N SER A 31 8.48 26.67 -4.27
CA SER A 31 8.13 28.09 -4.13
C SER A 31 7.49 28.44 -2.79
N ASP A 32 7.07 27.45 -1.99
CA ASP A 32 6.50 27.68 -0.66
C ASP A 32 7.57 28.14 0.33
N TYR A 33 8.87 27.90 0.04
CA TYR A 33 9.98 28.28 0.93
C TYR A 33 11.25 28.78 0.21
N ILE A 34 11.25 28.85 -1.13
CA ILE A 34 12.33 29.46 -1.93
C ILE A 34 11.74 30.63 -2.71
N SER A 35 12.17 31.84 -2.34
CA SER A 35 11.83 33.07 -3.07
C SER A 35 12.46 33.09 -4.46
N ASP A 36 11.79 33.72 -5.42
CA ASP A 36 12.28 33.95 -6.79
C ASP A 36 12.72 32.67 -7.54
N LEU A 37 12.02 31.55 -7.27
CA LEU A 37 12.28 30.27 -7.92
C LEU A 37 12.13 30.39 -9.45
N PRO A 38 13.21 30.18 -10.24
CA PRO A 38 13.13 30.29 -11.69
C PRO A 38 12.25 29.16 -12.26
N THR A 39 11.51 29.50 -13.31
CA THR A 39 10.70 28.54 -14.06
C THR A 39 11.11 28.51 -15.53
N TYR A 40 11.07 27.32 -16.11
CA TYR A 40 11.48 27.05 -17.49
C TYR A 40 10.31 26.42 -18.28
N PRO A 41 10.22 26.62 -19.60
CA PRO A 41 9.31 25.85 -20.43
C PRO A 41 9.60 24.35 -20.29
N ASN A 42 8.56 23.53 -20.15
CA ASN A 42 8.76 22.09 -20.06
C ASN A 42 9.33 21.52 -21.38
N PRO A 43 10.46 20.78 -21.37
CA PRO A 43 11.07 20.17 -22.57
C PRO A 43 10.12 19.29 -23.39
N LEU A 44 9.10 18.71 -22.76
CA LEU A 44 8.08 17.90 -23.43
C LEU A 44 7.28 18.67 -24.49
N ARG A 45 7.19 20.01 -24.37
CA ARG A 45 6.49 20.86 -25.34
C ARG A 45 7.11 20.77 -26.75
N SER A 46 8.41 20.53 -26.81
CA SER A 46 9.20 20.42 -28.04
C SER A 46 9.61 18.97 -28.36
N ASN A 47 9.27 18.00 -27.52
CA ASN A 47 9.63 16.60 -27.75
C ASN A 47 8.77 16.01 -28.88
N PRO A 48 9.37 15.53 -29.99
CA PRO A 48 8.62 15.03 -31.14
C PRO A 48 7.65 13.89 -30.78
N ALA A 49 8.03 13.01 -29.85
CA ALA A 49 7.18 11.91 -29.38
C ALA A 49 5.93 12.41 -28.63
N TYR A 50 6.00 13.61 -28.05
CA TYR A 50 4.91 14.22 -27.29
C TYR A 50 4.14 15.28 -28.09
N SER A 51 4.51 15.52 -29.35
CA SER A 51 3.93 16.57 -30.18
C SER A 51 2.43 16.35 -30.49
N VAL A 52 2.00 15.10 -30.60
CA VAL A 52 0.59 14.69 -30.82
C VAL A 52 -0.24 14.83 -29.54
N VAL A 53 0.41 14.80 -28.37
CA VAL A 53 -0.23 14.81 -27.05
C VAL A 53 -0.04 16.14 -26.31
N LYS A 54 0.17 17.26 -27.02
CA LYS A 54 0.31 18.60 -26.40
C LYS A 54 -0.86 19.02 -25.51
N GLN A 55 -2.02 18.40 -25.66
CA GLN A 55 -3.21 18.59 -24.81
C GLN A 55 -3.17 17.85 -23.46
N TYR A 56 -2.14 17.04 -23.19
CA TYR A 56 -2.04 16.20 -21.97
C TYR A 56 -1.30 16.87 -20.80
N PHE A 57 -0.91 18.13 -20.93
CA PHE A 57 -0.45 18.89 -19.77
C PHE A 57 -1.58 19.05 -18.77
N VAL A 58 -1.26 18.82 -17.51
CA VAL A 58 -2.21 18.90 -16.40
C VAL A 58 -2.19 20.31 -15.85
N ASP A 59 -3.38 20.88 -15.61
CA ASP A 59 -3.50 22.19 -15.00
C ASP A 59 -2.95 22.16 -13.56
N MET A 60 -2.52 23.31 -13.05
CA MET A 60 -2.14 23.38 -11.65
C MET A 60 -3.35 23.04 -10.78
N GLU A 61 -4.52 23.61 -11.06
CA GLU A 61 -5.73 23.50 -10.23
C GLU A 61 -6.52 22.19 -10.42
N ASP A 62 -6.09 21.31 -11.32
CA ASP A 62 -6.71 20.01 -11.50
C ASP A 62 -6.60 19.16 -10.21
N THR A 63 -7.75 18.78 -9.66
CA THR A 63 -7.82 17.91 -8.48
C THR A 63 -8.69 16.68 -8.69
N VAL A 64 -8.42 15.65 -7.90
CA VAL A 64 -9.08 14.35 -7.93
C VAL A 64 -9.78 14.15 -6.58
N PRO A 65 -11.11 13.92 -6.55
CA PRO A 65 -11.83 13.68 -5.31
C PRO A 65 -11.42 12.35 -4.68
N LYS A 66 -11.29 12.32 -3.36
CA LYS A 66 -11.10 11.08 -2.58
C LYS A 66 -12.35 10.22 -2.56
N LYS A 67 -13.53 10.85 -2.44
CA LYS A 67 -14.83 10.17 -2.40
C LYS A 67 -15.63 10.59 -3.62
N ILE A 68 -15.95 9.63 -4.49
CA ILE A 68 -16.72 9.86 -5.73
C ILE A 68 -18.19 9.46 -5.61
N VAL A 69 -18.55 8.69 -4.58
CA VAL A 69 -19.94 8.32 -4.28
C VAL A 69 -20.43 9.24 -3.16
N VAL A 70 -21.27 10.22 -3.50
CA VAL A 70 -21.79 11.24 -2.57
C VAL A 70 -23.27 11.49 -2.84
N HIS A 71 -23.98 12.07 -1.88
CA HIS A 71 -25.33 12.59 -2.10
C HIS A 71 -25.27 14.03 -2.63
N SER A 72 -26.36 14.50 -3.25
CA SER A 72 -26.43 15.82 -3.91
C SER A 72 -26.17 17.00 -2.97
N ASP A 73 -26.44 16.83 -1.68
CA ASP A 73 -26.29 17.82 -0.61
C ASP A 73 -25.01 17.60 0.23
N SER A 74 -24.27 16.53 -0.04
CA SER A 74 -23.04 16.22 0.69
C SER A 74 -21.91 17.21 0.33
N PRO A 75 -21.04 17.55 1.29
CA PRO A 75 -19.85 18.35 0.98
C PRO A 75 -18.96 17.62 -0.03
N ARG A 76 -18.27 18.38 -0.90
CA ARG A 76 -17.31 17.84 -1.88
C ARG A 76 -16.19 17.05 -1.22
N GLY A 77 -15.79 17.46 -0.02
CA GLY A 77 -14.84 16.73 0.82
C GLY A 77 -13.41 16.86 0.33
N VAL A 78 -12.62 15.82 0.60
CA VAL A 78 -11.16 15.81 0.38
C VAL A 78 -10.82 15.54 -1.08
N HIS A 79 -9.90 16.33 -1.61
CA HIS A 79 -9.33 16.22 -2.94
C HIS A 79 -7.79 16.17 -2.86
N PHE A 80 -7.18 15.56 -3.89
CA PHE A 80 -5.73 15.51 -4.08
C PHE A 80 -5.36 16.12 -5.42
N ARG A 81 -4.17 16.70 -5.53
CA ARG A 81 -3.71 17.32 -6.78
C ARG A 81 -3.47 16.24 -7.84
N ARG A 82 -3.94 16.48 -9.07
CA ARG A 82 -3.76 15.55 -10.19
C ARG A 82 -2.29 15.50 -10.61
N ALA A 83 -1.73 14.30 -10.73
CA ALA A 83 -0.36 14.13 -11.20
C ALA A 83 -0.25 14.23 -12.72
N GLY A 84 0.90 14.70 -13.22
CA GLY A 84 1.18 14.77 -14.65
C GLY A 84 2.11 15.92 -15.04
N PRO A 85 2.49 16.00 -16.33
CA PRO A 85 3.40 17.03 -16.79
C PRO A 85 2.76 18.42 -16.69
N ARG A 86 3.53 19.40 -16.20
CA ARG A 86 3.15 20.82 -16.15
C ARG A 86 3.74 21.61 -17.31
N GLN A 87 3.09 22.70 -17.70
CA GLN A 87 3.55 23.55 -18.81
C GLN A 87 4.93 24.18 -18.55
N LYS A 88 5.21 24.47 -17.27
CA LYS A 88 6.49 24.99 -16.77
C LYS A 88 7.08 24.03 -15.75
N VAL A 89 8.41 24.03 -15.64
CA VAL A 89 9.20 23.24 -14.70
C VAL A 89 10.11 24.15 -13.89
N CYS A 90 10.52 23.72 -12.69
CA CYS A 90 11.39 24.50 -11.78
C CYS A 90 12.87 24.09 -11.89
N PHE A 91 13.15 23.06 -12.68
CA PHE A 91 14.49 22.54 -12.95
C PHE A 91 14.80 22.59 -14.45
N SER A 92 15.97 23.12 -14.80
CA SER A 92 16.56 22.96 -16.12
C SER A 92 17.23 21.60 -16.20
N SER A 93 17.12 20.92 -17.34
CA SER A 93 17.60 19.55 -17.54
C SER A 93 19.09 19.37 -17.22
N ASP A 94 19.91 20.35 -17.60
CA ASP A 94 21.37 20.32 -17.41
C ASP A 94 21.79 20.51 -15.94
N ASP A 95 20.92 21.13 -15.14
CA ASP A 95 21.16 21.39 -13.72
C ASP A 95 20.72 20.22 -12.84
N VAL A 96 19.89 19.31 -13.35
CA VAL A 96 19.37 18.20 -12.54
C VAL A 96 20.47 17.20 -12.24
N HIS A 97 20.61 16.89 -10.95
CA HIS A 97 21.35 15.73 -10.46
C HIS A 97 20.38 14.90 -9.62
N ALA A 98 19.91 13.80 -10.20
CA ALA A 98 18.90 12.94 -9.61
C ALA A 98 19.53 11.72 -8.93
N CYS A 99 18.99 11.32 -7.78
CA CYS A 99 19.32 10.05 -7.16
C CYS A 99 18.09 9.17 -6.91
N ILE A 100 18.28 7.86 -7.04
CA ILE A 100 17.24 6.84 -6.81
C ILE A 100 17.72 5.90 -5.72
N VAL A 101 16.87 5.55 -4.76
CA VAL A 101 17.18 4.59 -3.68
C VAL A 101 16.02 3.62 -3.47
N THR A 102 16.33 2.34 -3.25
CA THR A 102 15.36 1.30 -2.89
C THR A 102 15.59 0.76 -1.47
N CYS A 103 14.58 0.82 -0.61
CA CYS A 103 14.65 0.41 0.80
C CYS A 103 13.61 -0.67 1.16
N GLY A 104 13.93 -1.46 2.20
CA GLY A 104 13.03 -2.46 2.79
C GLY A 104 13.00 -3.81 2.05
N GLY A 105 11.87 -4.51 2.18
CA GLY A 105 11.67 -5.83 1.54
C GLY A 105 11.44 -5.73 0.02
N LEU A 106 11.78 -6.80 -0.70
CA LEU A 106 11.54 -6.88 -2.15
C LEU A 106 10.04 -6.85 -2.49
N CYS A 107 9.75 -6.39 -3.70
CA CYS A 107 8.42 -6.28 -4.28
C CYS A 107 8.57 -6.42 -5.81
N PRO A 108 7.71 -7.18 -6.51
CA PRO A 108 7.68 -7.17 -7.96
C PRO A 108 7.51 -5.73 -8.48
N GLY A 109 8.27 -5.36 -9.52
CA GLY A 109 8.19 -4.03 -10.14
C GLY A 109 9.21 -3.00 -9.65
N LEU A 110 10.02 -3.28 -8.62
CA LEU A 110 11.10 -2.39 -8.16
C LEU A 110 12.03 -1.96 -9.32
N ASN A 111 12.53 -2.91 -10.10
CA ASN A 111 13.36 -2.64 -11.27
C ASN A 111 12.61 -1.87 -12.37
N THR A 112 11.31 -2.12 -12.52
CA THR A 112 10.47 -1.37 -13.48
C THR A 112 10.39 0.09 -13.07
N VAL A 113 10.10 0.40 -11.80
CA VAL A 113 10.09 1.78 -11.30
C VAL A 113 11.44 2.47 -11.52
N ILE A 114 12.57 1.82 -11.19
CA ILE A 114 13.92 2.38 -11.43
C ILE A 114 14.11 2.71 -12.91
N ARG A 115 13.81 1.75 -13.80
CA ARG A 115 13.95 1.91 -15.25
C ARG A 115 13.13 3.10 -15.75
N GLU A 116 11.87 3.17 -15.33
CA GLU A 116 10.95 4.19 -15.83
C GLU A 116 11.28 5.58 -15.30
N ILE A 117 11.83 5.72 -14.09
CA ILE A 117 12.38 7.00 -13.61
C ILE A 117 13.56 7.42 -14.48
N VAL A 118 14.52 6.52 -14.73
CA VAL A 118 15.71 6.81 -15.55
C VAL A 118 15.33 7.18 -16.98
N HIS A 119 14.43 6.42 -17.60
CA HIS A 119 13.93 6.72 -18.94
C HIS A 119 13.16 8.03 -19.01
N SER A 120 12.35 8.34 -18.00
CA SER A 120 11.61 9.60 -17.95
C SER A 120 12.55 10.79 -17.82
N LEU A 121 13.53 10.71 -16.92
CA LEU A 121 14.54 11.74 -16.74
C LEU A 121 15.37 11.94 -18.02
N ASP A 122 15.90 10.87 -18.62
CA ASP A 122 16.80 10.97 -19.78
C ASP A 122 16.04 11.29 -21.08
N TYR A 123 15.06 10.46 -21.47
CA TYR A 123 14.42 10.60 -22.78
C TYR A 123 13.33 11.68 -22.83
N MET A 124 12.63 11.90 -21.72
CA MET A 124 11.52 12.87 -21.71
C MET A 124 12.04 14.26 -21.33
N TYR A 125 12.92 14.34 -20.33
CA TYR A 125 13.43 15.60 -19.79
C TYR A 125 14.88 15.93 -20.18
N GLY A 126 15.66 15.02 -20.78
CA GLY A 126 17.04 15.31 -21.18
C GLY A 126 18.06 15.33 -20.04
N VAL A 127 17.70 14.85 -18.85
CA VAL A 127 18.57 14.81 -17.67
C VAL A 127 19.61 13.71 -17.82
N ARG A 128 20.90 14.07 -17.70
CA ARG A 128 22.02 13.14 -17.89
C ARG A 128 22.68 12.63 -16.61
N LYS A 129 22.55 13.36 -15.50
CA LYS A 129 23.17 13.01 -14.20
C LYS A 129 22.18 12.28 -13.31
N ILE A 130 22.15 10.96 -13.42
CA ILE A 130 21.24 10.09 -12.65
C ILE A 130 22.08 9.02 -11.97
N ILE A 131 21.98 8.95 -10.64
CA ILE A 131 22.72 7.96 -9.84
C ILE A 131 21.77 7.09 -9.02
N GLY A 132 22.16 5.85 -8.79
CA GLY A 132 21.52 4.93 -7.86
C GLY A 132 22.30 4.87 -6.56
N ILE A 133 21.61 4.94 -5.42
CA ILE A 133 22.20 4.75 -4.09
C ILE A 133 22.09 3.28 -3.70
N GLU A 134 23.22 2.63 -3.46
CA GLU A 134 23.25 1.19 -3.21
C GLU A 134 22.89 0.82 -1.75
N GLY A 135 22.12 -0.25 -1.57
CA GLY A 135 21.89 -0.83 -0.26
C GLY A 135 21.02 0.02 0.67
N GLY A 136 20.03 0.73 0.13
CA GLY A 136 19.06 1.53 0.90
C GLY A 136 19.67 2.78 1.53
N TYR A 137 19.10 3.26 2.65
CA TYR A 137 19.50 4.54 3.26
C TYR A 137 20.98 4.62 3.66
N ARG A 138 21.59 3.48 4.04
CA ARG A 138 23.02 3.39 4.38
C ARG A 138 23.92 3.79 3.21
N GLY A 139 23.47 3.59 1.98
CA GLY A 139 24.23 3.92 0.78
C GLY A 139 24.57 5.40 0.66
N PHE A 140 23.74 6.29 1.22
CA PHE A 140 23.99 7.73 1.19
C PHE A 140 25.33 8.08 1.83
N TYR A 141 25.68 7.50 2.97
CA TYR A 141 26.92 7.82 3.70
C TYR A 141 28.01 6.74 3.57
N ALA A 142 27.71 5.60 2.95
CA ALA A 142 28.73 4.63 2.52
C ALA A 142 29.46 5.05 1.23
N LYS A 143 28.95 6.08 0.53
CA LYS A 143 29.47 6.56 -0.78
C LYS A 143 29.43 5.51 -1.91
N ASN A 144 28.54 4.53 -1.81
CA ASN A 144 28.32 3.52 -2.85
C ASN A 144 27.22 3.99 -3.82
N THR A 145 27.60 4.31 -5.06
CA THR A 145 26.66 4.74 -6.10
C THR A 145 26.94 4.09 -7.44
N ILE A 146 25.87 3.90 -8.20
CA ILE A 146 25.92 3.38 -9.57
C ILE A 146 25.39 4.45 -10.52
N ASP A 147 26.10 4.73 -11.60
CA ASP A 147 25.60 5.62 -12.66
C ASP A 147 24.47 4.93 -13.43
N LEU A 148 23.28 5.54 -13.42
CA LEU A 148 22.09 5.00 -14.05
C LEU A 148 21.90 5.61 -15.43
N THR A 149 22.12 4.81 -16.47
CA THR A 149 21.88 5.19 -17.87
C THR A 149 20.77 4.36 -18.49
N PRO A 150 20.07 4.84 -19.53
CA PRO A 150 19.08 4.04 -20.26
C PRO A 150 19.63 2.69 -20.74
N LYS A 151 20.91 2.65 -21.13
CA LYS A 151 21.59 1.42 -21.52
C LYS A 151 21.68 0.43 -20.36
N LEU A 152 22.07 0.88 -19.17
CA LEU A 152 22.18 0.02 -17.98
C LEU A 152 20.80 -0.53 -17.57
N VAL A 153 19.76 0.30 -17.59
CA VAL A 153 18.42 -0.09 -17.11
C VAL A 153 17.55 -0.77 -18.17
N ASN A 154 18.04 -0.93 -19.41
CA ASN A 154 17.22 -1.35 -20.55
C ASN A 154 16.37 -2.61 -20.28
N ASN A 155 16.97 -3.64 -19.66
CA ASN A 155 16.35 -4.95 -19.45
C ASN A 155 16.01 -5.27 -17.98
N ILE A 156 16.21 -4.35 -17.03
CA ILE A 156 16.07 -4.68 -15.60
C ILE A 156 14.63 -5.00 -15.20
N HIS A 157 13.64 -4.44 -15.90
CA HIS A 157 12.21 -4.71 -15.70
C HIS A 157 11.82 -6.19 -15.91
N LYS A 158 12.65 -6.96 -16.63
CA LYS A 158 12.45 -8.40 -16.84
C LYS A 158 12.92 -9.26 -15.67
N ARG A 159 13.50 -8.66 -14.64
CA ARG A 159 14.08 -9.32 -13.47
C ARG A 159 13.36 -8.86 -12.21
N GLY A 160 13.07 -9.79 -11.31
CA GLY A 160 12.64 -9.44 -9.96
C GLY A 160 13.77 -8.84 -9.12
N GLY A 161 13.42 -8.43 -7.90
CA GLY A 161 14.36 -7.74 -7.00
C GLY A 161 14.68 -6.30 -7.42
N THR A 162 15.85 -5.80 -7.01
CA THR A 162 16.34 -4.45 -7.33
C THR A 162 17.82 -4.49 -7.69
N ILE A 163 18.23 -3.82 -8.77
CA ILE A 163 19.64 -3.68 -9.15
C ILE A 163 20.46 -2.82 -8.17
N LEU A 164 19.81 -2.00 -7.35
CA LEU A 164 20.48 -1.13 -6.37
C LEU A 164 20.77 -1.86 -5.05
N GLY A 165 20.29 -3.10 -4.92
CA GLY A 165 20.19 -3.75 -3.61
C GLY A 165 19.20 -3.03 -2.68
N SER A 166 18.92 -3.63 -1.53
CA SER A 166 18.07 -3.02 -0.53
C SER A 166 18.51 -3.40 0.87
N SER A 167 18.18 -2.56 1.84
CA SER A 167 18.43 -2.84 3.25
C SER A 167 17.28 -2.38 4.12
N ARG A 168 17.24 -2.95 5.33
CA ARG A 168 16.38 -2.53 6.44
C ARG A 168 17.21 -1.65 7.39
N GLY A 169 16.60 -0.59 7.93
CA GLY A 169 17.24 0.33 8.87
C GLY A 169 18.27 1.29 8.24
N GLY A 170 19.15 1.84 9.08
CA GLY A 170 20.24 2.73 8.65
C GLY A 170 19.81 4.12 8.19
N HIS A 171 18.64 4.57 8.61
CA HIS A 171 18.20 5.95 8.38
C HIS A 171 18.92 6.90 9.35
N ASP A 172 19.63 7.88 8.80
CA ASP A 172 20.25 8.97 9.55
C ASP A 172 20.01 10.26 8.76
N THR A 173 18.97 11.01 9.13
CA THR A 173 18.47 12.16 8.36
C THR A 173 19.56 13.19 8.10
N LYS A 174 20.39 13.49 9.11
CA LYS A 174 21.46 14.49 8.99
C LYS A 174 22.51 14.06 7.98
N LYS A 175 23.02 12.83 8.10
CA LYS A 175 24.03 12.29 7.17
C LYS A 175 23.49 12.16 5.75
N ILE A 176 22.23 11.78 5.60
CA ILE A 176 21.58 11.66 4.28
C ILE A 176 21.51 13.04 3.62
N VAL A 177 21.01 14.06 4.32
CA VAL A 177 20.86 15.42 3.76
C VAL A 177 22.21 16.09 3.52
N GLU A 178 23.20 15.86 4.38
CA GLU A 178 24.59 16.28 4.13
C GLU A 178 25.13 15.67 2.83
N ASN A 179 24.96 14.37 2.61
CA ASN A 179 25.41 13.73 1.37
C ASN A 179 24.62 14.18 0.13
N ILE A 180 23.34 14.52 0.27
CA ILE A 180 22.54 15.14 -0.80
C ILE A 180 23.17 16.48 -1.20
N GLN A 181 23.49 17.30 -0.21
CA GLN A 181 24.10 18.62 -0.42
C GLN A 181 25.53 18.52 -0.98
N ASP A 182 26.38 17.70 -0.39
CA ASP A 182 27.80 17.54 -0.78
C ASP A 182 27.95 17.07 -2.23
N ARG A 183 26.98 16.30 -2.73
CA ARG A 183 26.96 15.77 -4.11
C ARG A 183 26.19 16.67 -5.09
N GLY A 184 25.60 17.75 -4.60
CA GLY A 184 24.74 18.63 -5.39
C GLY A 184 23.51 17.92 -5.95
N ILE A 185 22.99 16.91 -5.26
CA ILE A 185 21.77 16.19 -5.64
C ILE A 185 20.59 17.13 -5.40
N ASN A 186 19.73 17.31 -6.41
CA ASN A 186 18.57 18.19 -6.34
C ASN A 186 17.24 17.50 -6.64
N GLN A 187 17.27 16.21 -6.97
CA GLN A 187 16.09 15.35 -7.01
C GLN A 187 16.37 14.01 -6.34
N VAL A 188 15.50 13.59 -5.43
CA VAL A 188 15.65 12.38 -4.64
C VAL A 188 14.38 11.54 -4.79
N TYR A 189 14.53 10.35 -5.37
CA TYR A 189 13.45 9.39 -5.58
C TYR A 189 13.61 8.21 -4.62
N ILE A 190 12.70 8.11 -3.65
CA ILE A 190 12.78 7.16 -2.54
C ILE A 190 11.71 6.07 -2.68
N ILE A 191 12.12 4.86 -3.06
CA ILE A 191 11.24 3.72 -3.28
C ILE A 191 11.28 2.81 -2.05
N GLY A 192 10.16 2.64 -1.35
CA GLY A 192 10.12 1.77 -0.17
C GLY A 192 8.79 1.78 0.58
N GLY A 193 8.67 0.91 1.59
CA GLY A 193 7.45 0.76 2.39
C GLY A 193 7.27 1.84 3.46
N ASP A 194 6.34 1.64 4.40
CA ASP A 194 5.98 2.62 5.45
C ASP A 194 7.17 3.26 6.16
N GLY A 195 8.07 2.46 6.77
CA GLY A 195 9.26 2.98 7.44
C GLY A 195 10.20 3.76 6.51
N THR A 196 10.21 3.44 5.21
CA THR A 196 10.94 4.23 4.23
C THR A 196 10.27 5.56 3.96
N GLN A 197 8.95 5.60 3.79
CA GLN A 197 8.20 6.84 3.56
C GLN A 197 8.24 7.78 4.78
N LYS A 198 8.24 7.23 6.01
CA LYS A 198 8.54 8.01 7.23
C LYS A 198 9.92 8.65 7.18
N GLY A 199 10.93 7.91 6.72
CA GLY A 199 12.27 8.46 6.47
C GLY A 199 12.30 9.52 5.36
N ALA A 200 11.51 9.35 4.30
CA ALA A 200 11.39 10.32 3.21
C ALA A 200 10.78 11.64 3.70
N ALA A 201 9.77 11.57 4.55
CA ALA A 201 9.18 12.73 5.21
C ALA A 201 10.22 13.48 6.07
N ALA A 202 11.02 12.75 6.87
CA ALA A 202 12.08 13.35 7.68
C ALA A 202 13.17 14.02 6.81
N ILE A 203 13.57 13.40 5.69
CA ILE A 203 14.51 13.97 4.72
C ILE A 203 13.95 15.26 4.12
N TYR A 204 12.68 15.24 3.69
CA TYR A 204 12.00 16.41 3.15
C TYR A 204 11.96 17.57 4.16
N GLU A 205 11.58 17.31 5.42
CA GLU A 205 11.53 18.36 6.44
C GLU A 205 12.89 18.98 6.70
N GLU A 206 13.95 18.17 6.74
CA GLU A 206 15.32 18.69 6.93
C GLU A 206 15.81 19.47 5.70
N VAL A 207 15.48 19.03 4.48
CA VAL A 207 15.72 19.76 3.23
C VAL A 207 15.03 21.12 3.24
N ARG A 208 13.76 21.15 3.63
CA ARG A 208 12.94 22.36 3.73
C ARG A 208 13.49 23.31 4.78
N ARG A 209 13.83 22.79 5.97
CA ARG A 209 14.43 23.57 7.08
C ARG A 209 15.73 24.25 6.67
N ARG A 210 16.53 23.59 5.82
CA ARG A 210 17.79 24.13 5.27
C ARG A 210 17.57 25.04 4.04
N GLY A 211 16.34 25.20 3.56
CA GLY A 211 16.04 26.02 2.38
C GLY A 211 16.65 25.49 1.08
N LEU A 212 16.86 24.17 0.98
CA LEU A 212 17.55 23.59 -0.17
C LEU A 212 16.59 23.43 -1.37
N LYS A 213 17.07 23.75 -2.57
CA LYS A 213 16.38 23.49 -3.84
C LYS A 213 16.47 21.99 -4.21
N VAL A 214 15.84 21.15 -3.39
CA VAL A 214 15.82 19.68 -3.56
C VAL A 214 14.38 19.19 -3.57
N SER A 215 13.99 18.48 -4.63
CA SER A 215 12.73 17.77 -4.69
C SER A 215 12.86 16.38 -4.09
N VAL A 216 12.04 16.07 -3.08
CA VAL A 216 11.96 14.73 -2.46
C VAL A 216 10.63 14.09 -2.86
N ALA A 217 10.71 13.03 -3.66
CA ALA A 217 9.57 12.25 -4.12
C ALA A 217 9.64 10.81 -3.59
N GLY A 218 8.60 10.38 -2.89
CA GLY A 218 8.46 8.98 -2.47
C GLY A 218 7.66 8.17 -3.48
N ILE A 219 8.03 6.90 -3.61
CA ILE A 219 7.27 5.89 -4.34
C ILE A 219 6.95 4.76 -3.36
N PRO A 220 5.69 4.59 -2.94
CA PRO A 220 5.36 3.77 -1.79
C PRO A 220 5.26 2.31 -2.25
N LYS A 221 6.08 1.45 -1.64
CA LYS A 221 6.28 0.05 -2.02
C LYS A 221 5.78 -0.88 -0.95
N THR A 222 4.65 -1.54 -1.21
CA THR A 222 4.12 -2.65 -0.42
C THR A 222 3.44 -3.63 -1.38
N ILE A 223 3.54 -4.93 -1.10
CA ILE A 223 2.68 -5.90 -1.79
C ILE A 223 1.37 -6.11 -1.02
N ASP A 224 1.27 -5.65 0.23
CA ASP A 224 0.11 -5.92 1.08
C ASP A 224 -1.08 -5.01 0.77
N ASN A 225 -0.94 -4.09 -0.20
CA ASN A 225 -1.93 -3.08 -0.60
C ASN A 225 -2.52 -2.27 0.58
N ASP A 226 -1.68 -1.96 1.56
CA ASP A 226 -2.04 -1.37 2.84
C ASP A 226 -1.75 0.14 2.94
N ILE A 227 -1.51 0.81 1.81
CA ILE A 227 -1.21 2.24 1.79
C ILE A 227 -2.52 3.05 1.80
N PRO A 228 -2.70 4.03 2.70
CA PRO A 228 -3.86 4.91 2.71
C PRO A 228 -4.06 5.65 1.40
N VAL A 229 -5.31 6.00 1.11
CA VAL A 229 -5.72 6.86 -0.01
C VAL A 229 -5.56 6.22 -1.40
N ILE A 230 -4.51 5.44 -1.64
CA ILE A 230 -4.28 4.86 -2.95
C ILE A 230 -5.18 3.64 -3.18
N ASP A 231 -5.68 3.50 -4.41
CA ASP A 231 -6.54 2.38 -4.81
C ASP A 231 -5.77 1.05 -4.79
N LYS A 232 -4.50 1.10 -5.21
CA LYS A 232 -3.64 -0.06 -5.37
C LYS A 232 -2.15 0.28 -5.22
N SER A 233 -1.36 -0.59 -4.60
CA SER A 233 0.11 -0.53 -4.60
C SER A 233 0.71 -1.39 -5.72
N PHE A 234 1.85 -0.98 -6.27
CA PHE A 234 2.50 -1.77 -7.32
C PHE A 234 3.06 -3.08 -6.75
N GLY A 235 2.99 -4.14 -7.55
CA GLY A 235 3.36 -5.50 -7.18
C GLY A 235 2.24 -6.28 -6.51
N PHE A 236 1.09 -5.65 -6.20
CA PHE A 236 -0.06 -6.32 -5.59
C PHE A 236 -0.71 -7.33 -6.55
N ASP A 237 -0.98 -6.95 -7.81
CA ASP A 237 -1.61 -7.85 -8.77
C ASP A 237 -0.71 -9.07 -9.04
N THR A 238 0.59 -8.82 -9.19
CA THR A 238 1.60 -9.87 -9.36
C THR A 238 1.61 -10.80 -8.13
N ALA A 239 1.52 -10.24 -6.92
CA ALA A 239 1.50 -11.04 -5.71
C ALA A 239 0.24 -11.90 -5.59
N VAL A 240 -0.92 -11.38 -5.97
CA VAL A 240 -2.19 -12.12 -6.02
C VAL A 240 -2.11 -13.26 -7.06
N GLU A 241 -1.53 -13.00 -8.24
CA GLU A 241 -1.37 -14.01 -9.29
C GLU A 241 -0.46 -15.18 -8.85
N GLU A 242 0.67 -14.90 -8.21
CA GLU A 242 1.55 -15.97 -7.69
C GLU A 242 0.96 -16.67 -6.47
N ALA A 243 0.22 -15.96 -5.61
CA ALA A 243 -0.52 -16.57 -4.52
C ALA A 243 -1.57 -17.56 -5.05
N GLN A 244 -2.28 -17.20 -6.12
CA GLN A 244 -3.21 -18.09 -6.81
C GLN A 244 -2.52 -19.36 -7.31
N ARG A 245 -1.32 -19.27 -7.91
CA ARG A 245 -0.58 -20.46 -8.35
C ARG A 245 -0.27 -21.42 -7.20
N ALA A 246 0.09 -20.89 -6.03
CA ALA A 246 0.31 -21.70 -4.84
C ALA A 246 -0.99 -22.35 -4.31
N ILE A 247 -2.11 -21.61 -4.35
CA ILE A 247 -3.43 -22.13 -3.99
C ILE A 247 -3.83 -23.27 -4.94
N ASN A 248 -3.67 -23.11 -6.25
CA ASN A 248 -4.00 -24.14 -7.23
C ASN A 248 -3.20 -25.43 -6.99
N ALA A 249 -1.91 -25.31 -6.66
CA ALA A 249 -1.09 -26.47 -6.30
C ALA A 249 -1.59 -27.14 -5.00
N ALA A 250 -1.95 -26.35 -3.99
CA ALA A 250 -2.52 -26.88 -2.75
C ALA A 250 -3.87 -27.58 -2.97
N HIS A 251 -4.70 -27.06 -3.88
CA HIS A 251 -5.98 -27.66 -4.24
C HIS A 251 -5.80 -29.04 -4.89
N VAL A 252 -4.92 -29.14 -5.90
CA VAL A 252 -4.59 -30.42 -6.55
C VAL A 252 -4.07 -31.45 -5.54
N GLU A 253 -3.18 -31.04 -4.64
CA GLU A 253 -2.67 -31.92 -3.57
C GLU A 253 -3.77 -32.35 -2.59
N ALA A 254 -4.70 -31.46 -2.25
CA ALA A 254 -5.81 -31.75 -1.35
C ALA A 254 -6.80 -32.74 -1.98
N GLU A 255 -7.18 -32.55 -3.24
CA GLU A 255 -8.09 -33.46 -3.96
C GLU A 255 -7.48 -34.85 -4.22
N SER A 256 -6.15 -34.92 -4.33
CA SER A 256 -5.42 -36.16 -4.64
C SER A 256 -5.24 -37.09 -3.44
N ALA A 257 -5.71 -36.71 -2.24
CA ALA A 257 -5.55 -37.48 -1.02
C ALA A 257 -6.87 -37.63 -0.24
N GLU A 258 -7.05 -38.78 0.41
CA GLU A 258 -8.20 -38.98 1.31
C GLU A 258 -8.11 -38.02 2.50
N ASN A 259 -9.21 -37.29 2.75
CA ASN A 259 -9.29 -36.23 3.76
C ASN A 259 -8.12 -35.24 3.62
N GLY A 260 -7.84 -34.84 2.38
CA GLY A 260 -6.70 -34.00 2.02
C GLY A 260 -6.90 -32.54 2.42
N ILE A 261 -5.86 -31.92 2.96
CA ILE A 261 -5.84 -30.50 3.34
C ILE A 261 -4.67 -29.81 2.66
N GLY A 262 -4.99 -28.81 1.83
CA GLY A 262 -4.02 -27.87 1.27
C GLY A 262 -3.98 -26.61 2.11
N LEU A 263 -2.93 -26.40 2.90
CA LEU A 263 -2.74 -25.19 3.71
C LEU A 263 -1.72 -24.27 3.04
N VAL A 264 -2.12 -23.05 2.70
CA VAL A 264 -1.25 -22.04 2.06
C VAL A 264 -1.09 -20.84 2.97
N LYS A 265 0.16 -20.56 3.38
CA LYS A 265 0.49 -19.31 4.07
C LYS A 265 0.80 -18.21 3.07
N LEU A 266 0.11 -17.08 3.15
CA LEU A 266 0.34 -15.91 2.31
C LEU A 266 0.90 -14.73 3.09
N MET A 267 1.47 -13.77 2.37
CA MET A 267 1.86 -12.49 2.94
C MET A 267 0.63 -11.70 3.39
N GLY A 268 0.83 -10.86 4.41
CA GLY A 268 -0.24 -10.14 5.08
C GLY A 268 0.04 -9.97 6.57
N ARG A 269 1.07 -9.18 6.89
CA ARG A 269 1.55 -8.97 8.26
C ARG A 269 0.51 -8.29 9.15
N TYR A 270 -0.11 -7.24 8.62
CA TYR A 270 -1.08 -6.40 9.34
C TYR A 270 -2.43 -6.31 8.61
N SER A 271 -2.46 -6.73 7.34
CA SER A 271 -3.66 -6.72 6.50
C SER A 271 -3.78 -7.97 5.64
N GLY A 272 -5.02 -8.39 5.40
CA GLY A 272 -5.37 -9.62 4.68
C GLY A 272 -5.61 -9.46 3.18
N PHE A 273 -5.23 -8.35 2.54
CA PHE A 273 -5.66 -8.07 1.16
C PHE A 273 -5.19 -9.13 0.15
N ILE A 274 -3.94 -9.59 0.21
CA ILE A 274 -3.45 -10.65 -0.70
C ILE A 274 -4.28 -11.92 -0.49
N ALA A 275 -4.46 -12.37 0.76
CA ALA A 275 -5.23 -13.56 1.07
C ALA A 275 -6.69 -13.46 0.60
N MET A 276 -7.34 -12.32 0.81
CA MET A 276 -8.71 -12.07 0.37
C MET A 276 -8.83 -12.08 -1.16
N TYR A 277 -7.96 -11.36 -1.87
CA TYR A 277 -8.01 -11.28 -3.33
C TYR A 277 -7.60 -12.60 -3.99
N ALA A 278 -6.57 -13.29 -3.50
CA ALA A 278 -6.15 -14.59 -4.01
C ALA A 278 -7.25 -15.66 -3.82
N THR A 279 -7.94 -15.64 -2.68
CA THR A 279 -9.11 -16.50 -2.42
C THR A 279 -10.24 -16.23 -3.42
N LEU A 280 -10.60 -14.96 -3.62
CA LEU A 280 -11.64 -14.55 -4.58
C LEU A 280 -11.27 -14.88 -6.03
N ALA A 281 -9.98 -14.83 -6.37
CA ALA A 281 -9.47 -15.12 -7.71
C ALA A 281 -9.39 -16.63 -7.99
N SER A 282 -8.93 -17.45 -7.03
CA SER A 282 -8.84 -18.92 -7.19
C SER A 282 -10.22 -19.57 -7.23
N ARG A 283 -11.13 -19.21 -6.32
CA ARG A 283 -12.42 -19.90 -6.08
C ARG A 283 -12.34 -21.32 -5.52
N ASP A 284 -11.13 -21.83 -5.25
CA ASP A 284 -10.93 -23.19 -4.71
C ASP A 284 -10.72 -23.21 -3.18
N VAL A 285 -10.73 -22.04 -2.53
CA VAL A 285 -10.45 -21.90 -1.09
C VAL A 285 -11.73 -22.08 -0.27
N ASP A 286 -11.70 -22.98 0.71
CA ASP A 286 -12.81 -23.24 1.64
C ASP A 286 -12.77 -22.37 2.91
N CYS A 287 -11.58 -21.89 3.27
CA CYS A 287 -11.38 -21.05 4.45
C CYS A 287 -10.23 -20.06 4.25
N CYS A 288 -10.53 -18.78 4.38
CA CYS A 288 -9.56 -17.68 4.38
C CYS A 288 -9.47 -17.05 5.78
N LEU A 289 -8.26 -17.06 6.34
CA LEU A 289 -7.94 -16.51 7.66
C LEU A 289 -7.02 -15.29 7.49
N ILE A 290 -7.48 -14.13 7.99
CA ILE A 290 -6.80 -12.85 7.87
C ILE A 290 -6.61 -12.18 9.24
N PRO A 291 -5.61 -11.27 9.41
CA PRO A 291 -5.37 -10.59 10.68
C PRO A 291 -6.58 -9.81 11.21
N GLU A 292 -7.45 -9.33 10.32
CA GLU A 292 -8.62 -8.52 10.66
C GLU A 292 -9.84 -9.33 11.13
N SER A 293 -9.85 -10.66 10.90
CA SER A 293 -10.96 -11.53 11.24
C SER A 293 -10.54 -12.51 12.33
N PRO A 294 -10.85 -12.23 13.62
CA PRO A 294 -10.55 -13.13 14.72
C PRO A 294 -11.21 -14.49 14.53
N PHE A 295 -10.56 -15.52 15.09
CA PHE A 295 -11.09 -16.88 15.11
C PHE A 295 -10.63 -17.61 16.38
N TYR A 296 -11.26 -18.73 16.68
CA TYR A 296 -10.85 -19.65 17.74
C TYR A 296 -10.79 -21.09 17.19
N LEU A 297 -9.96 -21.92 17.82
CA LEU A 297 -9.66 -23.26 17.30
C LEU A 297 -10.70 -24.31 17.71
N GLU A 298 -10.93 -24.46 19.02
CA GLU A 298 -11.70 -25.56 19.61
C GLU A 298 -13.05 -25.07 20.19
N GLY A 299 -14.03 -25.97 20.28
CA GLY A 299 -15.37 -25.68 20.78
C GLY A 299 -16.40 -25.51 19.67
N GLN A 300 -17.68 -25.40 20.05
CA GLN A 300 -18.79 -25.31 19.10
C GLN A 300 -18.61 -24.10 18.18
N GLY A 301 -18.61 -24.32 16.87
CA GLY A 301 -18.39 -23.27 15.85
C GLY A 301 -16.92 -22.88 15.63
N GLY A 302 -15.99 -23.58 16.28
CA GLY A 302 -14.55 -23.35 16.14
C GLY A 302 -14.01 -23.80 14.79
N LEU A 303 -12.83 -23.30 14.44
CA LEU A 303 -12.15 -23.61 13.16
C LEU A 303 -11.95 -25.11 12.96
N LEU A 304 -11.57 -25.87 14.00
CA LEU A 304 -11.27 -27.29 13.88
C LEU A 304 -12.52 -28.14 13.63
N GLU A 305 -13.66 -27.76 14.22
CA GLU A 305 -14.95 -28.40 13.95
C GLU A 305 -15.40 -28.14 12.50
N TYR A 306 -15.22 -26.91 12.02
CA TYR A 306 -15.51 -26.57 10.62
C TYR A 306 -14.64 -27.37 9.64
N ILE A 307 -13.34 -27.52 9.91
CA ILE A 307 -12.43 -28.33 9.09
C ILE A 307 -12.91 -29.78 9.03
N GLU A 308 -13.22 -30.40 10.18
CA GLU A 308 -13.73 -31.77 10.22
C GLU A 308 -15.03 -31.92 9.43
N LYS A 309 -15.97 -30.97 9.58
CA LYS A 309 -17.22 -30.95 8.82
C LYS A 309 -16.97 -30.90 7.31
N ARG A 310 -16.12 -29.98 6.83
CA ARG A 310 -15.81 -29.84 5.40
C ARG A 310 -15.16 -31.09 4.82
N LEU A 311 -14.24 -31.70 5.56
CA LEU A 311 -13.60 -32.95 5.13
C LEU A 311 -14.60 -34.11 5.03
N ARG A 312 -15.56 -34.21 5.95
CA ARG A 312 -16.63 -35.23 5.87
C ARG A 312 -17.60 -35.00 4.71
N GLU A 313 -17.86 -33.74 4.37
CA GLU A 313 -18.78 -33.37 3.28
C GLU A 313 -18.13 -33.51 1.89
N ASN A 314 -16.87 -33.10 1.75
CA ASN A 314 -16.21 -32.93 0.45
C ASN A 314 -14.99 -33.84 0.22
N GLY A 315 -14.47 -34.51 1.26
CA GLY A 315 -13.26 -35.34 1.19
C GLY A 315 -11.94 -34.58 1.12
N HIS A 316 -11.97 -33.26 0.93
CA HIS A 316 -10.79 -32.39 0.90
C HIS A 316 -11.12 -30.95 1.35
N MET A 317 -10.09 -30.16 1.62
CA MET A 317 -10.22 -28.75 1.99
C MET A 317 -8.99 -27.93 1.62
N VAL A 318 -9.17 -26.68 1.17
CA VAL A 318 -8.10 -25.69 0.99
C VAL A 318 -8.26 -24.55 1.99
N ILE A 319 -7.19 -24.27 2.72
CA ILE A 319 -7.12 -23.21 3.73
C ILE A 319 -6.04 -22.20 3.31
N VAL A 320 -6.40 -20.93 3.26
CA VAL A 320 -5.47 -19.82 3.09
C VAL A 320 -5.35 -19.07 4.41
N ILE A 321 -4.12 -18.85 4.87
CA ILE A 321 -3.84 -18.08 6.08
C ILE A 321 -2.82 -16.98 5.80
N ALA A 322 -3.16 -15.74 6.10
CA ALA A 322 -2.19 -14.64 6.07
C ALA A 322 -1.24 -14.75 7.27
N GLU A 323 0.04 -14.42 7.09
CA GLU A 323 1.07 -14.58 8.13
C GLU A 323 0.75 -13.86 9.45
N GLY A 324 -0.02 -12.77 9.42
CA GLY A 324 -0.43 -12.02 10.61
C GLY A 324 -1.68 -12.55 11.32
N ALA A 325 -2.42 -13.51 10.75
CA ALA A 325 -3.61 -14.07 11.37
C ALA A 325 -3.23 -14.95 12.57
N GLY A 326 -4.02 -14.96 13.64
CA GLY A 326 -3.86 -15.89 14.78
C GLY A 326 -2.57 -15.72 15.59
N GLN A 327 -1.83 -14.62 15.43
CA GLN A 327 -0.57 -14.38 16.15
C GLN A 327 -0.80 -14.27 17.66
N GLU A 328 -1.95 -13.75 18.08
CA GLU A 328 -2.41 -13.69 19.47
C GLU A 328 -2.66 -15.07 20.09
N LEU A 329 -3.23 -16.00 19.32
CA LEU A 329 -3.47 -17.38 19.75
C LEU A 329 -2.14 -18.11 19.95
N LEU A 330 -1.23 -17.94 19.00
CA LEU A 330 0.11 -18.51 19.03
C LEU A 330 0.93 -17.92 20.20
N ALA A 331 0.80 -16.62 20.46
CA ALA A 331 1.44 -15.96 21.59
C ALA A 331 0.94 -16.48 22.94
N ALA A 332 -0.37 -16.68 23.10
CA ALA A 332 -0.99 -17.15 24.35
C ALA A 332 -0.50 -18.56 24.76
N GLU A 333 -0.18 -19.43 23.81
CA GLU A 333 0.32 -20.78 24.08
C GLU A 333 1.82 -20.83 24.43
N THR A 334 2.59 -19.82 24.01
CA THR A 334 4.05 -19.81 24.19
C THR A 334 4.44 -18.82 25.29
N LEU A 335 4.28 -19.24 26.54
CA LEU A 335 4.43 -18.41 27.75
C LEU A 335 5.81 -17.74 27.98
N ASN A 336 6.81 -17.90 27.10
CA ASN A 336 8.18 -17.40 27.33
C ASN A 336 8.97 -16.99 26.07
N ALA A 337 8.34 -16.81 24.90
CA ALA A 337 9.07 -16.44 23.69
C ALA A 337 9.39 -14.94 23.64
N LYS A 338 10.68 -14.59 23.66
CA LYS A 338 11.14 -13.20 23.45
C LYS A 338 10.63 -12.68 22.10
N SER A 339 10.05 -11.49 22.11
CA SER A 339 9.70 -10.76 20.89
C SER A 339 10.98 -10.28 20.22
N GLU A 340 11.43 -10.98 19.18
CA GLU A 340 12.55 -10.54 18.36
C GLU A 340 12.12 -9.44 17.37
N GLN A 341 13.00 -8.47 17.13
CA GLN A 341 12.76 -7.35 16.21
C GLN A 341 13.79 -7.36 15.07
N ASP A 342 13.38 -6.95 13.87
CA ASP A 342 14.29 -6.72 12.76
C ASP A 342 15.11 -5.43 12.93
N ALA A 343 16.08 -5.19 12.05
CA ALA A 343 16.94 -3.99 12.09
C ALA A 343 16.19 -2.66 11.86
N SER A 344 14.89 -2.71 11.49
CA SER A 344 14.01 -1.55 11.40
C SER A 344 13.04 -1.44 12.58
N GLY A 345 13.16 -2.30 13.59
CA GLY A 345 12.31 -2.32 14.79
C GLY A 345 11.00 -3.06 14.63
N ASN A 346 10.76 -3.76 13.51
CA ASN A 346 9.51 -4.51 13.32
C ASN A 346 9.57 -5.85 14.05
N HIS A 347 8.47 -6.25 14.68
CA HIS A 347 8.39 -7.55 15.35
C HIS A 347 8.47 -8.69 14.31
N LEU A 348 9.20 -9.75 14.64
CA LEU A 348 9.24 -10.98 13.86
C LEU A 348 8.00 -11.82 14.17
N LEU A 349 7.23 -12.13 13.14
CA LEU A 349 6.06 -13.01 13.24
C LEU A 349 6.51 -14.46 13.34
N ARG A 350 5.75 -15.28 14.06
CA ARG A 350 5.98 -16.73 14.11
C ARG A 350 5.23 -17.41 12.96
N ASP A 351 5.67 -18.59 12.56
CA ASP A 351 5.05 -19.31 11.45
C ASP A 351 3.69 -19.89 11.86
N VAL A 352 2.64 -19.12 11.55
CA VAL A 352 1.25 -19.52 11.80
C VAL A 352 0.82 -20.72 10.94
N GLY A 353 1.41 -20.90 9.76
CA GLY A 353 1.07 -22.03 8.88
C GLY A 353 1.55 -23.36 9.48
N MET A 354 2.77 -23.38 10.01
CA MET A 354 3.29 -24.54 10.73
C MET A 354 2.49 -24.80 12.03
N TRP A 355 2.23 -23.76 12.82
CA TRP A 355 1.42 -23.87 14.03
C TRP A 355 0.01 -24.43 13.77
N LEU A 356 -0.70 -23.89 12.79
CA LEU A 356 -2.05 -24.35 12.45
C LEU A 356 -2.02 -25.79 11.93
N SER A 357 -0.98 -26.16 11.16
CA SER A 357 -0.79 -27.55 10.70
C SER A 357 -0.68 -28.55 11.85
N GLU A 358 0.05 -28.20 12.92
CA GLU A 358 0.19 -29.03 14.11
C GLU A 358 -1.15 -29.17 14.84
N LYS A 359 -1.89 -28.07 15.02
CA LYS A 359 -3.21 -28.08 15.68
C LYS A 359 -4.23 -28.94 14.94
N ILE A 360 -4.27 -28.85 13.62
CA ILE A 360 -5.16 -29.67 12.79
C ILE A 360 -4.80 -31.16 12.94
N LYS A 361 -3.51 -31.51 12.87
CA LYS A 361 -3.04 -32.89 13.04
C LYS A 361 -3.35 -33.44 14.42
N ASP A 362 -3.16 -32.66 15.47
CA ASP A 362 -3.44 -33.09 16.85
C ASP A 362 -4.93 -33.29 17.09
N TYR A 363 -5.77 -32.39 16.59
CA TYR A 363 -7.23 -32.54 16.64
C TYR A 363 -7.70 -33.80 15.90
N SER A 364 -7.22 -34.01 14.67
CA SER A 364 -7.50 -35.20 13.86
C SER A 364 -7.13 -36.51 14.56
N LYS A 365 -5.95 -36.57 15.19
CA LYS A 365 -5.51 -37.73 16.00
C LYS A 365 -6.46 -38.00 17.18
N LYS A 366 -6.84 -36.96 17.93
CA LYS A 366 -7.79 -37.09 19.07
C LYS A 366 -9.16 -37.62 18.62
N ARG A 367 -9.60 -37.25 17.41
CA ARG A 367 -10.88 -37.71 16.82
C ARG A 367 -10.78 -39.04 16.08
N GLN A 368 -9.60 -39.65 15.97
CA GLN A 368 -9.35 -40.85 15.16
C GLN A 368 -9.81 -40.67 13.70
N PHE A 369 -9.65 -39.46 13.15
CA PHE A 369 -10.05 -39.10 11.80
C PHE A 369 -8.79 -38.87 10.94
N PRO A 370 -8.34 -39.83 10.12
CA PRO A 370 -7.09 -39.70 9.37
C PRO A 370 -7.18 -38.57 8.33
N ILE A 371 -6.10 -37.78 8.21
CA ILE A 371 -5.99 -36.67 7.25
C ILE A 371 -4.64 -36.70 6.53
N THR A 372 -4.59 -36.10 5.35
CA THR A 372 -3.34 -35.82 4.63
C THR A 372 -3.17 -34.32 4.48
N LEU A 373 -2.22 -33.71 5.20
CA LEU A 373 -2.01 -32.26 5.17
C LEU A 373 -0.73 -31.87 4.43
N LYS A 374 -0.86 -31.00 3.43
CA LYS A 374 0.24 -30.35 2.71
C LYS A 374 0.28 -28.87 3.04
N TYR A 375 1.44 -28.42 3.53
CA TYR A 375 1.68 -27.01 3.85
C TYR A 375 2.57 -26.38 2.77
N ILE A 376 2.14 -25.23 2.24
CA ILE A 376 2.85 -24.47 1.20
C ILE A 376 3.12 -23.05 1.70
N ASP A 377 4.40 -22.65 1.66
CA ASP A 377 4.84 -21.27 1.90
C ASP A 377 5.52 -20.68 0.65
N PRO A 378 4.77 -19.98 -0.23
CA PRO A 378 5.29 -19.33 -1.42
C PRO A 378 5.90 -17.94 -1.16
N THR A 379 6.08 -17.51 0.09
CA THR A 379 6.41 -16.10 0.46
C THR A 379 7.54 -15.49 -0.37
N TYR A 380 8.64 -16.21 -0.60
CA TYR A 380 9.77 -15.69 -1.37
C TYR A 380 9.54 -15.77 -2.88
N MET A 381 8.78 -16.75 -3.36
CA MET A 381 8.41 -16.88 -4.76
C MET A 381 7.51 -15.71 -5.19
N ILE A 382 6.61 -15.27 -4.31
CA ILE A 382 5.71 -14.13 -4.56
C ILE A 382 6.49 -12.82 -4.75
N ARG A 383 7.49 -12.54 -3.89
CA ARG A 383 8.13 -11.21 -3.86
C ARG A 383 9.36 -11.05 -4.76
N ALA A 384 9.95 -12.14 -5.22
CA ALA A 384 11.25 -12.15 -5.90
C ALA A 384 11.16 -12.22 -7.43
N ILE A 385 9.95 -12.26 -7.98
CA ILE A 385 9.71 -12.40 -9.43
C ILE A 385 9.57 -11.03 -10.13
N PRO A 386 9.70 -10.99 -11.47
CA PRO A 386 9.32 -9.81 -12.24
C PRO A 386 7.82 -9.51 -12.11
N SER A 387 7.44 -8.24 -12.24
CA SER A 387 6.03 -7.82 -12.26
C SER A 387 5.31 -8.23 -13.53
N ASN A 388 4.02 -8.55 -13.41
CA ASN A 388 3.14 -8.84 -14.53
C ASN A 388 2.82 -7.57 -15.35
N ALA A 389 2.05 -7.74 -16.44
CA ALA A 389 1.76 -6.63 -17.37
C ALA A 389 1.01 -5.46 -16.70
N SER A 390 0.02 -5.75 -15.84
CA SER A 390 -0.75 -4.73 -15.13
C SER A 390 0.14 -3.91 -14.21
N ASP A 391 0.95 -4.57 -13.39
CA ASP A 391 1.89 -3.91 -12.49
C ASP A 391 2.98 -3.15 -13.27
N ASN A 392 3.44 -3.65 -14.42
CA ASN A 392 4.43 -2.93 -15.24
C ASN A 392 3.88 -1.60 -15.75
N VAL A 393 2.63 -1.57 -16.24
CA VAL A 393 1.97 -0.33 -16.63
C VAL A 393 1.84 0.60 -15.44
N TYR A 394 1.42 0.09 -14.28
CA TYR A 394 1.26 0.92 -13.10
C TYR A 394 2.60 1.48 -12.58
N CYS A 395 3.67 0.69 -12.55
CA CYS A 395 5.02 1.14 -12.22
C CYS A 395 5.48 2.28 -13.13
N ALA A 396 5.22 2.18 -14.43
CA ALA A 396 5.59 3.23 -15.38
C ALA A 396 4.84 4.53 -15.12
N LEU A 397 3.53 4.46 -14.89
CA LEU A 397 2.72 5.65 -14.59
C LEU A 397 3.12 6.31 -13.26
N LEU A 398 3.45 5.51 -12.23
CA LEU A 398 3.94 6.01 -10.95
C LEU A 398 5.29 6.72 -11.11
N ALA A 399 6.24 6.08 -11.79
CA ALA A 399 7.57 6.62 -12.04
C ALA A 399 7.51 7.93 -12.83
N GLN A 400 6.76 7.96 -13.93
CA GLN A 400 6.55 9.16 -14.74
C GLN A 400 5.90 10.27 -13.92
N SER A 401 4.86 9.96 -13.13
CA SER A 401 4.19 10.94 -12.27
C SER A 401 5.17 11.56 -11.26
N ALA A 402 6.03 10.76 -10.64
CA ALA A 402 7.04 11.24 -9.70
C ALA A 402 8.04 12.18 -10.38
N VAL A 403 8.54 11.81 -11.56
CA VAL A 403 9.46 12.65 -12.34
C VAL A 403 8.78 13.95 -12.78
N HIS A 404 7.55 13.89 -13.27
CA HIS A 404 6.78 15.08 -13.63
C HIS A 404 6.61 16.03 -12.44
N GLY A 405 6.32 15.49 -11.26
CA GLY A 405 6.12 16.28 -10.05
C GLY A 405 7.41 16.95 -9.60
N ALA A 406 8.50 16.19 -9.56
CA ALA A 406 9.81 16.68 -9.17
C ALA A 406 10.32 17.75 -10.13
N MET A 407 10.23 17.54 -11.45
CA MET A 407 10.58 18.53 -12.46
C MET A 407 9.73 19.80 -12.32
N ALA A 408 8.44 19.65 -12.02
CA ALA A 408 7.54 20.78 -11.81
C ALA A 408 7.82 21.58 -10.53
N GLY A 409 8.61 21.05 -9.60
CA GLY A 409 8.95 21.71 -8.32
C GLY A 409 8.09 21.27 -7.14
N PHE A 410 7.23 20.26 -7.29
CA PHE A 410 6.59 19.61 -6.15
C PHE A 410 7.63 18.84 -5.33
N THR A 411 7.47 18.80 -4.01
CA THR A 411 8.38 18.12 -3.09
C THR A 411 7.59 17.65 -1.85
N GLY A 412 8.13 16.71 -1.07
CA GLY A 412 7.42 16.21 0.11
C GLY A 412 6.18 15.38 -0.21
N PHE A 413 6.18 14.71 -1.37
CA PHE A 413 5.01 14.01 -1.91
C PHE A 413 5.30 12.57 -2.31
N THR A 414 4.23 11.80 -2.41
CA THR A 414 4.18 10.51 -3.09
C THR A 414 3.27 10.59 -4.33
N CYS A 415 3.41 9.61 -5.23
CA CYS A 415 2.43 9.37 -6.29
C CYS A 415 1.54 8.17 -5.96
N GLY A 416 0.28 8.20 -6.41
CA GLY A 416 -0.64 7.07 -6.28
C GLY A 416 -1.91 7.25 -7.09
N LEU A 417 -2.60 6.13 -7.34
CA LEU A 417 -3.91 6.11 -7.97
C LEU A 417 -4.99 6.43 -6.94
N VAL A 418 -5.85 7.42 -7.21
CA VAL A 418 -7.06 7.71 -6.42
C VAL A 418 -8.24 7.73 -7.38
N ASN A 419 -9.19 6.83 -7.17
CA ASN A 419 -10.37 6.65 -8.04
C ASN A 419 -9.99 6.57 -9.54
N GLY A 420 -8.94 5.81 -9.85
CA GLY A 420 -8.48 5.60 -11.23
C GLY A 420 -7.68 6.76 -11.84
N ARG A 421 -7.31 7.79 -11.07
CA ARG A 421 -6.50 8.93 -11.54
C ARG A 421 -5.18 9.03 -10.77
N GLN A 422 -4.09 9.35 -11.48
CA GLN A 422 -2.79 9.58 -10.83
C GLN A 422 -2.83 10.90 -10.05
N THR A 423 -2.34 10.87 -8.83
CA THR A 423 -2.37 12.00 -7.89
C THR A 423 -1.06 12.19 -7.16
N TYR A 424 -0.82 13.41 -6.72
CA TYR A 424 0.20 13.74 -5.73
C TYR A 424 -0.45 13.75 -4.35
N ILE A 425 0.14 13.00 -3.42
CA ILE A 425 -0.38 12.83 -2.06
C ILE A 425 0.74 13.22 -1.09
N PRO A 426 0.49 14.07 -0.08
CA PRO A 426 1.53 14.50 0.85
C PRO A 426 1.96 13.34 1.78
N PHE A 427 3.23 13.34 2.20
CA PHE A 427 3.78 12.22 2.97
C PHE A 427 3.01 11.92 4.26
N ASN A 428 2.58 12.95 4.97
CA ASN A 428 1.80 12.83 6.20
C ASN A 428 0.53 11.98 6.01
N ARG A 429 -0.10 12.03 4.83
CA ARG A 429 -1.32 11.26 4.55
C ARG A 429 -1.05 9.76 4.38
N ILE A 430 0.12 9.43 3.87
CA ILE A 430 0.57 8.05 3.62
C ILE A 430 1.06 7.37 4.89
N ILE A 431 1.75 8.12 5.75
CA ILE A 431 2.35 7.59 7.00
C ILE A 431 1.39 7.62 8.19
N GLU A 432 0.18 8.18 8.02
CA GLU A 432 -0.81 8.34 9.10
C GLU A 432 -1.28 7.00 9.67
N ARG A 433 -1.59 6.04 8.79
CA ARG A 433 -2.12 4.73 9.15
C ARG A 433 -1.84 3.71 8.06
N GLN A 434 -2.20 2.46 8.29
CA GLN A 434 -2.24 1.43 7.25
C GLN A 434 -3.70 1.07 6.97
N ASN A 435 -4.02 0.80 5.71
CA ASN A 435 -5.31 0.26 5.32
C ASN A 435 -5.41 -1.20 5.77
N LYS A 436 -6.60 -1.58 6.20
CA LYS A 436 -6.96 -2.94 6.60
C LYS A 436 -8.20 -3.38 5.84
N VAL A 437 -8.37 -4.68 5.68
CA VAL A 437 -9.61 -5.27 5.18
C VAL A 437 -10.74 -4.91 6.15
N VAL A 438 -11.78 -4.28 5.62
CA VAL A 438 -12.99 -3.97 6.38
C VAL A 438 -13.91 -5.18 6.31
N ILE A 439 -13.93 -5.99 7.37
CA ILE A 439 -14.70 -7.24 7.43
C ILE A 439 -16.22 -7.04 7.40
N THR A 440 -16.70 -5.80 7.54
CA THR A 440 -18.13 -5.44 7.40
C THR A 440 -18.50 -4.98 6.00
N ASP A 441 -17.53 -4.82 5.09
CA ASP A 441 -17.78 -4.32 3.73
C ASP A 441 -18.12 -5.44 2.74
N ARG A 442 -18.71 -5.04 1.61
CA ARG A 442 -19.18 -5.89 0.51
C ARG A 442 -18.10 -6.81 -0.04
N MET A 443 -16.83 -6.40 -0.01
CA MET A 443 -15.73 -7.25 -0.49
C MET A 443 -15.51 -8.48 0.39
N TRP A 444 -15.54 -8.32 1.71
CA TRP A 444 -15.44 -9.46 2.63
C TRP A 444 -16.69 -10.34 2.56
N ALA A 445 -17.88 -9.74 2.46
CA ALA A 445 -19.13 -10.49 2.27
C ALA A 445 -19.12 -11.36 1.00
N ARG A 446 -18.53 -10.87 -0.10
CA ARG A 446 -18.32 -11.65 -1.33
C ARG A 446 -17.37 -12.83 -1.11
N LEU A 447 -16.32 -12.66 -0.30
CA LEU A 447 -15.42 -13.74 0.05
C LEU A 447 -16.18 -14.83 0.83
N LEU A 448 -16.89 -14.44 1.90
CA LEU A 448 -17.67 -15.40 2.71
C LEU A 448 -18.71 -16.15 1.87
N SER A 449 -19.36 -15.46 0.93
CA SER A 449 -20.31 -16.08 0.01
C SER A 449 -19.64 -17.03 -1.00
N SER A 450 -18.36 -16.80 -1.32
CA SER A 450 -17.61 -17.65 -2.25
C SER A 450 -17.06 -18.90 -1.56
N THR A 451 -16.62 -18.79 -0.30
CA THR A 451 -16.03 -19.90 0.45
C THR A 451 -17.06 -20.69 1.25
N ASN A 452 -18.24 -20.11 1.50
CA ASN A 452 -19.25 -20.60 2.45
C ASN A 452 -18.72 -20.81 3.88
N GLN A 453 -17.59 -20.17 4.24
CA GLN A 453 -17.04 -20.25 5.59
C GLN A 453 -17.92 -19.46 6.58
N PRO A 454 -18.11 -19.96 7.81
CA PRO A 454 -18.77 -19.20 8.85
C PRO A 454 -17.88 -18.06 9.35
N SER A 455 -18.47 -17.12 10.08
CA SER A 455 -17.69 -16.24 10.95
C SER A 455 -17.26 -17.05 12.18
N PHE A 456 -15.97 -17.06 12.49
CA PHE A 456 -15.41 -17.76 13.65
C PHE A 456 -15.40 -16.88 14.92
N LEU A 457 -16.37 -15.96 15.04
CA LEU A 457 -16.50 -15.12 16.23
C LEU A 457 -17.20 -15.92 17.34
N CYS A 458 -16.62 -15.93 18.54
CA CYS A 458 -17.27 -16.51 19.71
C CYS A 458 -18.64 -15.82 19.94
N PRO A 459 -19.73 -16.57 20.20
CA PRO A 459 -21.05 -15.99 20.49
C PRO A 459 -21.01 -14.93 21.61
N ASN A 460 -20.12 -15.10 22.59
CA ASN A 460 -19.94 -14.16 23.70
C ASN A 460 -19.28 -12.82 23.31
N MET A 461 -18.61 -12.72 22.15
CA MET A 461 -17.99 -11.48 21.67
C MET A 461 -18.93 -10.63 20.79
N VAL A 462 -20.01 -11.22 20.25
CA VAL A 462 -20.98 -10.49 19.41
C VAL A 462 -21.90 -9.60 20.27
N GLY A 463 -22.04 -9.90 21.56
CA GLY A 463 -22.88 -9.13 22.50
C GLY A 463 -22.24 -7.86 23.09
N SER A 464 -20.92 -7.68 22.97
CA SER A 464 -20.19 -6.56 23.60
C SER A 464 -19.88 -5.39 22.65
N SER A 465 -19.91 -5.60 21.34
CA SER A 465 -19.63 -4.55 20.33
C SER A 465 -20.88 -3.75 19.91
N GLY A 466 -22.08 -4.15 20.33
CA GLY A 466 -23.34 -3.48 19.98
C GLY A 466 -23.76 -2.32 20.91
N ARG A 467 -22.89 -1.82 21.80
CA ARG A 467 -23.25 -0.78 22.79
C ARG A 467 -22.52 0.56 22.65
N GLU A 468 -21.65 0.74 21.66
CA GLU A 468 -20.90 2.00 21.49
C GLU A 468 -21.33 2.87 20.29
N GLU A 469 -22.36 2.49 19.51
CA GLU A 469 -22.87 3.31 18.39
C GLU A 469 -24.29 3.92 18.59
N GLU A 470 -24.91 3.79 19.76
CA GLU A 470 -26.15 4.53 20.08
C GLU A 470 -25.84 5.80 20.88
N GLY A 471 -25.28 6.79 20.19
CA GLY A 471 -24.85 8.06 20.79
C GLY A 471 -25.12 9.28 19.91
N VAL A 472 -26.19 9.29 19.11
CA VAL A 472 -26.72 10.52 18.51
C VAL A 472 -28.23 10.54 18.72
N GLN A 473 -28.66 11.24 19.76
CA GLN A 473 -30.06 11.53 20.04
C GLN A 473 -30.71 12.23 18.83
N SER A 474 -31.66 11.55 18.19
CA SER A 474 -32.69 12.22 17.40
C SER A 474 -33.80 12.63 18.36
N GLN A 475 -33.96 13.95 18.56
CA GLN A 475 -35.15 14.49 19.22
C GLN A 475 -36.35 14.27 18.28
N PRO A 476 -37.49 13.74 18.77
CA PRO A 476 -38.71 13.71 17.99
C PRO A 476 -39.29 15.12 17.91
N VAL A 477 -39.32 15.69 16.72
CA VAL A 477 -40.06 16.92 16.45
C VAL A 477 -41.55 16.61 16.62
N ALA A 478 -42.16 17.22 17.64
CA ALA A 478 -43.58 17.22 17.83
C ALA A 478 -44.26 17.91 16.64
N LEU A 479 -45.17 17.20 15.97
CA LEU A 479 -46.11 17.77 15.02
C LEU A 479 -47.10 18.63 15.80
N GLU A 480 -46.88 19.95 15.80
CA GLU A 480 -47.89 20.92 16.22
C GLU A 480 -49.03 20.97 15.19
N ASN A 481 -50.24 20.87 15.73
CA ASN A 481 -51.51 20.95 15.03
C ASN A 481 -51.64 22.27 14.25
N GLY A 482 -51.47 22.19 12.93
CA GLY A 482 -51.84 23.23 11.98
C GLY A 482 -53.33 23.14 11.65
N LYS A 483 -54.07 24.14 12.11
CA LYS A 483 -55.49 24.37 11.91
C LYS A 483 -55.93 24.21 10.45
N THR A 484 -57.06 23.54 10.31
CA THR A 484 -57.96 23.57 9.15
C THR A 484 -58.22 25.01 8.68
N HIS A 485 -57.87 25.29 7.43
CA HIS A 485 -58.58 26.29 6.63
C HIS A 485 -59.14 25.61 5.39
N ASP A 486 -60.45 25.41 5.49
CA ASP A 486 -61.39 25.04 4.47
C ASP A 486 -61.58 26.22 3.51
N ILE A 487 -61.33 26.01 2.22
CA ILE A 487 -61.91 26.84 1.16
C ILE A 487 -62.16 25.94 -0.05
N GLY A 488 -63.44 25.63 -0.26
CA GLY A 488 -63.94 24.95 -1.45
C GLY A 488 -65.13 24.12 -1.05
N SER A 489 -66.27 24.76 -0.78
CA SER A 489 -67.22 24.86 -1.88
C SER A 489 -68.08 26.12 -1.73
N MET A 490 -68.49 26.79 -2.80
CA MET A 490 -69.38 26.14 -3.76
C MET A 490 -70.40 25.25 -3.04
N LEU A 491 -71.00 25.86 -2.01
CA LEU A 491 -72.01 25.42 -1.05
C LEU A 491 -71.47 24.81 0.24
#